data_AF-A0AA96LIU4-F1
#
_entry.id   AF-A0AA96LIU4-F1
#
_cell.length_a   1.000
_cell.length_b   1.000
_cell.length_c   1.000
_cell.angle_alpha   90.00
_cell.angle_beta   90.00
_cell.angle_gamma   90.00
#
_symmetry.space_group_name_H-M   'P 1'
#
loop_
_entity.id
_entity.type
_entity.pdbx_description
1 polymer ?
#
loop_
_entity_poly.entity_id
_entity_poly.type
_entity_poly.pdbx_seq_one_letter_code
_entity_poly.pdbx_strand_id
1 'polypeptide(L)'
;MHKEGLAEEVLDRAVAVISGSRPQFPFKLRGIKIDSELIRVAMGVLNEAPGKALPQNCSNRVREKSKDGLDRRIKERRDSNLRTANIVSDVLGEAGIAEVYLDRNARTDRMIKHTKLLAEWVW
;
A
#
# COMPACT_ATOMS: atom_id res chain seq x y z
N MET A 1 20.86 -13.62 -11.14
CA MET A 1 19.95 -14.68 -10.64
C MET A 1 19.73 -14.56 -9.12
N HIS A 2 19.46 -13.35 -8.58
CA HIS A 2 19.39 -13.12 -7.12
C HIS A 2 18.32 -12.11 -6.64
N LYS A 3 17.55 -11.47 -7.52
CA LYS A 3 16.55 -10.47 -7.11
C LYS A 3 15.18 -11.08 -6.76
N GLU A 4 14.80 -12.18 -7.41
CA GLU A 4 13.50 -12.82 -7.20
C GLU A 4 13.40 -13.52 -5.84
N GLY A 5 14.49 -14.13 -5.35
CA GLY A 5 14.51 -14.75 -4.03
C GLY A 5 14.36 -13.73 -2.89
N LEU A 6 15.02 -12.57 -2.99
CA LEU A 6 14.91 -11.50 -2.00
C LEU A 6 13.49 -10.92 -1.95
N ALA A 7 12.84 -10.77 -3.11
CA ALA A 7 11.47 -10.27 -3.19
C ALA A 7 10.49 -11.19 -2.43
N GLU A 8 10.54 -12.49 -2.69
CA GLU A 8 9.66 -13.47 -2.04
C GLU A 8 9.89 -13.52 -0.53
N GLU A 9 11.15 -13.52 -0.07
CA GLU A 9 11.47 -13.51 1.36
C GLU A 9 10.89 -12.28 2.08
N VAL A 10 11.01 -11.09 1.49
CA VAL A 10 10.46 -9.86 2.09
C VAL A 10 8.93 -9.89 2.09
N LEU A 11 8.31 -10.40 1.03
CA LEU A 11 6.86 -10.55 0.93
C LEU A 11 6.30 -11.55 1.94
N ASP A 12 6.94 -12.72 2.09
CA ASP A 12 6.59 -13.73 3.09
C ASP A 12 6.71 -13.16 4.49
N ARG A 13 7.80 -12.45 4.78
CA ARG A 13 8.02 -11.79 6.06
C ARG A 13 6.92 -10.78 6.37
N ALA A 14 6.50 -9.98 5.39
CA ALA A 14 5.45 -8.98 5.60
C ALA A 14 4.09 -9.62 5.89
N VAL A 15 3.74 -10.70 5.17
CA VAL A 15 2.54 -11.49 5.44
C VAL A 15 2.62 -12.11 6.84
N ALA A 16 3.79 -12.61 7.25
CA ALA A 16 3.99 -13.18 8.58
C ALA A 16 3.84 -12.13 9.70
N VAL A 17 4.39 -10.93 9.53
CA VAL A 17 4.22 -9.82 10.50
C VAL A 17 2.74 -9.44 10.64
N ILE A 18 2.03 -9.24 9.53
CA ILE A 18 0.62 -8.83 9.57
C ILE A 18 -0.25 -9.95 10.12
N SER A 19 -0.05 -11.19 9.69
CA SER A 19 -0.83 -12.33 10.17
C SER A 19 -0.53 -12.67 11.63
N GLY A 20 0.72 -12.57 12.09
CA GLY A 20 1.10 -12.80 13.49
C GLY A 20 0.52 -11.76 14.47
N SER A 21 0.27 -10.54 14.00
CA SER A 21 -0.37 -9.48 14.81
C SER A 21 -1.89 -9.64 14.98
N ARG A 22 -2.52 -10.60 14.29
CA ARG A 22 -3.98 -10.76 14.29
C ARG A 22 -4.39 -12.23 14.46
N PRO A 23 -5.29 -12.54 15.42
CA PRO A 23 -5.68 -13.92 15.71
C PRO A 23 -6.45 -14.63 14.58
N GLN A 24 -6.94 -13.88 13.58
CA GLN A 24 -7.63 -14.42 12.42
C GLN A 24 -7.04 -13.81 11.15
N PHE A 25 -6.42 -14.63 10.31
CA PHE A 25 -5.92 -14.25 8.99
C PHE A 25 -6.36 -15.29 7.95
N PRO A 26 -6.94 -14.88 6.80
CA PRO A 26 -7.26 -13.50 6.41
C PRO A 26 -8.38 -12.89 7.26
N PHE A 27 -8.47 -11.56 7.28
CA PHE A 27 -9.51 -10.83 8.03
C PHE A 27 -10.24 -9.81 7.16
N LYS A 28 -11.34 -9.27 7.67
CA LYS A 28 -12.04 -8.14 7.06
C LYS A 28 -11.79 -6.87 7.87
N LEU A 29 -11.47 -5.78 7.19
CA LEU A 29 -11.37 -4.46 7.78
C LEU A 29 -12.18 -3.47 6.94
N ARG A 30 -13.18 -2.83 7.57
CA ARG A 30 -14.10 -1.88 6.91
C ARG A 30 -14.70 -2.45 5.60
N GLY A 31 -15.04 -3.74 5.61
CA GLY A 31 -15.64 -4.45 4.48
C GLY A 31 -14.66 -4.97 3.40
N ILE A 32 -13.37 -4.64 3.49
CA ILE A 32 -12.33 -5.15 2.58
C ILE A 32 -11.64 -6.36 3.20
N LYS A 33 -11.51 -7.44 2.43
CA LYS A 33 -10.74 -8.63 2.82
C LYS A 33 -9.24 -8.32 2.69
N ILE A 34 -8.53 -8.47 3.80
CA ILE A 34 -7.07 -8.38 3.88
C ILE A 34 -6.52 -9.80 3.92
N ASP A 35 -5.87 -10.19 2.83
CA ASP A 35 -5.21 -11.48 2.64
C ASP A 35 -3.78 -11.29 2.09
N SER A 36 -3.05 -12.39 1.99
CA SER A 36 -1.64 -12.39 1.57
C SER A 36 -1.45 -11.78 0.19
N GLU A 37 -2.36 -12.08 -0.74
CA GLU A 37 -2.37 -11.52 -2.08
C GLU A 37 -2.47 -9.99 -2.05
N LEU A 38 -3.41 -9.41 -1.28
CA LEU A 38 -3.54 -7.96 -1.18
C LEU A 38 -2.27 -7.29 -0.64
N ILE A 39 -1.67 -7.89 0.39
CA ILE A 39 -0.42 -7.41 0.99
C ILE A 39 0.69 -7.41 -0.07
N ARG A 40 0.86 -8.53 -0.77
CA ARG A 40 1.87 -8.70 -1.83
C ARG A 40 1.69 -7.69 -2.95
N VAL A 41 0.47 -7.51 -3.43
CA VAL A 41 0.15 -6.52 -4.47
C VAL A 41 0.50 -5.11 -4.01
N ALA A 42 0.09 -4.72 -2.79
CA ALA A 42 0.37 -3.39 -2.26
C ALA A 42 1.87 -3.14 -2.09
N MET A 43 2.62 -4.12 -1.56
CA MET A 43 4.07 -4.01 -1.41
C MET A 43 4.79 -3.98 -2.75
N GLY A 44 4.40 -4.82 -3.71
CA GLY A 44 4.98 -4.82 -5.05
C GLY A 44 4.77 -3.47 -5.75
N VAL A 45 3.57 -2.88 -5.62
CA VAL A 45 3.29 -1.54 -6.15
C VAL A 45 4.21 -0.48 -5.54
N LEU A 46 4.45 -0.53 -4.24
CA LEU A 46 5.32 0.42 -3.55
C LEU A 46 6.80 0.21 -3.90
N ASN A 47 7.24 -1.03 -4.13
CA ASN A 47 8.60 -1.37 -4.53
C ASN A 47 8.94 -1.03 -5.99
N GLU A 48 7.97 -0.76 -6.84
CA GLU A 48 8.23 -0.22 -8.19
C GLU A 48 8.76 1.21 -8.18
N ALA A 49 8.60 1.89 -7.05
CA ALA A 49 9.08 3.24 -6.83
C ALA A 49 9.78 3.31 -5.47
N PRO A 50 10.89 2.57 -5.28
CA PRO A 50 11.52 2.43 -3.98
C PRO A 50 11.98 3.80 -3.47
N GLY A 51 11.69 4.08 -2.21
CA GLY A 51 11.98 5.36 -1.57
C GLY A 51 11.01 6.50 -1.92
N LYS A 52 10.06 6.33 -2.86
CA LYS A 52 9.02 7.32 -3.16
C LYS A 52 7.76 7.05 -2.34
N ALA A 53 7.10 8.12 -1.94
CA ALA A 53 5.80 8.05 -1.30
C ALA A 53 4.70 8.14 -2.36
N LEU A 54 3.84 7.12 -2.45
CA LEU A 54 2.72 7.10 -3.37
C LEU A 54 1.50 7.78 -2.73
N PRO A 55 0.87 8.76 -3.39
CA PRO A 55 -0.34 9.40 -2.90
C PRO A 55 -1.56 8.47 -3.03
N GLN A 56 -2.56 8.71 -2.21
CA GLN A 56 -3.87 8.07 -2.23
C GLN A 56 -4.99 9.08 -2.46
N ASN A 57 -6.22 8.58 -2.65
CA ASN A 57 -7.41 9.41 -2.76
C ASN A 57 -7.27 10.44 -3.89
N CYS A 58 -7.01 9.93 -5.09
CA CYS A 58 -7.36 10.65 -6.31
C CYS A 58 -8.89 10.69 -6.42
N SER A 59 -9.56 11.42 -5.51
CA SER A 59 -11.01 11.69 -5.58
C SER A 59 -11.33 12.27 -6.95
N ASN A 60 -12.54 12.01 -7.47
CA ASN A 60 -12.87 12.27 -8.88
C ASN A 60 -12.57 13.70 -9.40
N ARG A 61 -12.40 14.71 -8.53
CA ARG A 61 -11.96 16.07 -8.91
C ARG A 61 -10.44 16.25 -9.03
N VAL A 62 -9.64 15.39 -8.41
CA VAL A 62 -8.16 15.42 -8.39
C VAL A 62 -7.56 14.46 -9.42
N ARG A 63 -8.36 13.50 -9.96
CA ARG A 63 -7.94 12.50 -10.96
C ARG A 63 -7.24 13.07 -12.19
N GLU A 64 -7.62 14.25 -12.66
CA GLU A 64 -6.96 14.87 -13.81
C GLU A 64 -5.50 15.27 -13.53
N LYS A 65 -5.10 15.38 -12.26
CA LYS A 65 -3.81 15.96 -11.87
C LYS A 65 -2.87 15.02 -11.10
N SER A 66 -3.33 13.87 -10.62
CA SER A 66 -2.50 12.83 -10.00
C SER A 66 -2.71 11.48 -10.71
N LYS A 67 -2.05 11.33 -11.86
CA LYS A 67 -2.20 10.17 -12.75
C LYS A 67 -1.67 8.86 -12.15
N ASP A 68 -0.93 8.92 -11.04
CA ASP A 68 -0.10 7.83 -10.54
C ASP A 68 -0.16 7.72 -9.00
N GLY A 69 -1.23 7.10 -8.48
CA GLY A 69 -1.47 6.91 -7.04
C GLY A 69 -1.57 5.44 -6.66
N LEU A 70 -1.37 5.14 -5.37
CA LEU A 70 -1.42 3.77 -4.83
C LEU A 70 -2.80 3.12 -5.04
N ASP A 71 -3.87 3.91 -4.93
CA ASP A 71 -5.26 3.52 -5.18
C ASP A 71 -5.50 3.05 -6.61
N ARG A 72 -4.96 3.77 -7.59
CA ARG A 72 -5.05 3.41 -8.99
C ARG A 72 -4.27 2.13 -9.30
N ARG A 73 -3.01 2.05 -8.86
CA ARG A 73 -2.13 0.90 -9.16
C ARG A 73 -2.64 -0.41 -8.55
N ILE A 74 -3.15 -0.37 -7.31
CA ILE A 74 -3.76 -1.55 -6.68
C ILE A 74 -5.03 -1.97 -7.42
N LYS A 75 -5.89 -1.00 -7.81
CA LYS A 75 -7.09 -1.29 -8.59
C LYS A 75 -6.76 -1.96 -9.92
N GLU A 76 -5.77 -1.45 -10.66
CA GLU A 76 -5.36 -1.99 -11.96
C GLU A 76 -4.82 -3.44 -11.86
N ARG A 77 -4.24 -3.83 -10.73
CA ARG A 77 -3.70 -5.18 -10.51
C ARG A 77 -4.70 -6.20 -9.99
N ARG A 78 -5.72 -5.74 -9.24
CA ARG A 78 -6.59 -6.63 -8.45
C ARG A 78 -8.08 -6.38 -8.65
N ASP A 79 -8.45 -5.62 -9.69
CA ASP A 79 -9.81 -5.13 -9.95
C ASP A 79 -10.56 -4.71 -8.66
N SER A 80 -9.86 -3.96 -7.80
CA SER A 80 -10.35 -3.66 -6.45
C SER A 80 -11.01 -2.28 -6.35
N ASN A 81 -11.70 -2.03 -5.23
CA ASN A 81 -12.19 -0.69 -4.91
C ASN A 81 -11.01 0.25 -4.56
N LEU A 82 -11.13 1.55 -4.86
CA LEU A 82 -10.16 2.57 -4.45
C LEU A 82 -9.99 2.65 -2.93
N ARG A 83 -11.03 2.30 -2.16
CA ARG A 83 -10.97 2.19 -0.69
C ARG A 83 -9.95 1.16 -0.20
N THR A 84 -9.63 0.16 -1.03
CA THR A 84 -8.66 -0.90 -0.72
C THR A 84 -7.29 -0.33 -0.40
N ALA A 85 -6.80 0.64 -1.17
CA ALA A 85 -5.49 1.26 -0.93
C ALA A 85 -5.42 2.00 0.42
N ASN A 86 -6.51 2.71 0.77
CA ASN A 86 -6.56 3.38 2.06
C ASN A 86 -6.49 2.38 3.22
N ILE A 87 -7.25 1.30 3.14
CA ILE A 87 -7.29 0.29 4.21
C ILE A 87 -5.98 -0.49 4.28
N VAL A 88 -5.42 -0.94 3.15
CA VAL A 88 -4.15 -1.70 3.16
C VAL A 88 -2.98 -0.83 3.62
N SER A 89 -2.97 0.47 3.32
CA SER A 89 -1.94 1.35 3.87
C SER A 89 -2.02 1.54 5.37
N ASP A 90 -3.22 1.61 5.95
CA ASP A 90 -3.39 1.65 7.41
C ASP A 90 -2.79 0.36 8.00
N VAL A 91 -3.11 -0.80 7.40
CA VAL A 91 -2.56 -2.10 7.83
C VAL A 91 -1.03 -2.15 7.73
N LEU A 92 -0.45 -1.69 6.62
CA LEU A 92 1.01 -1.65 6.45
C LEU A 92 1.67 -0.67 7.43
N GLY A 93 1.03 0.46 7.71
CA GLY A 93 1.51 1.44 8.69
C GLY A 93 1.47 0.93 10.12
N GLU A 94 0.35 0.34 10.54
CA GLU A 94 0.18 -0.30 11.85
C GLU A 94 1.19 -1.43 12.07
N ALA A 95 1.53 -2.17 11.02
CA ALA A 95 2.50 -3.26 11.05
C ALA A 95 3.98 -2.80 11.05
N GLY A 96 4.24 -1.48 10.98
CA GLY A 96 5.61 -0.96 10.87
C GLY A 96 6.30 -1.30 9.54
N ILE A 97 5.53 -1.57 8.48
CA ILE A 97 6.05 -1.91 7.14
C ILE A 97 6.18 -0.65 6.28
N ALA A 98 5.28 0.30 6.47
CA ALA A 98 5.22 1.54 5.70
C ALA A 98 5.11 2.76 6.61
N GLU A 99 5.73 3.84 6.17
CA GLU A 99 5.41 5.18 6.66
C GLU A 99 4.14 5.68 5.97
N VAL A 100 3.21 6.18 6.77
CA VAL A 100 1.94 6.75 6.31
C VAL A 100 1.80 8.13 6.91
N TYR A 101 1.69 9.14 6.04
CA TYR A 101 1.57 10.53 6.46
C TYR A 101 0.60 11.30 5.58
N LEU A 102 0.16 12.46 6.05
CA LEU A 102 -0.67 13.38 5.29
C LEU A 102 0.20 14.55 4.83
N ASP A 103 0.12 14.89 3.55
CA ASP A 103 0.77 16.07 2.98
C ASP A 103 -0.27 16.98 2.30
N ARG A 104 -0.03 18.29 2.33
CA ARG A 104 -0.94 19.26 1.72
C ARG A 104 -0.64 19.37 0.24
N ASN A 105 -1.61 19.03 -0.60
CA ASN A 105 -1.47 19.21 -2.04
C ASN A 105 -1.50 20.69 -2.41
N ALA A 106 -0.35 21.24 -2.78
CA ALA A 106 -0.18 22.66 -3.12
C ALA A 106 -1.14 23.18 -4.22
N ARG A 107 -1.68 22.31 -5.08
CA ARG A 107 -2.58 22.69 -6.18
C ARG A 107 -4.06 22.73 -5.78
N THR A 108 -4.45 21.95 -4.76
CA THR A 108 -5.86 21.77 -4.39
C THR A 108 -6.15 22.14 -2.95
N ASP A 109 -5.11 22.45 -2.19
CA ASP A 109 -5.14 22.81 -0.78
C ASP A 109 -5.65 21.70 0.16
N ARG A 110 -5.81 20.49 -0.37
CA ARG A 110 -6.35 19.33 0.36
C ARG A 110 -5.22 18.50 0.94
N MET A 111 -5.47 17.91 2.12
CA MET A 111 -4.62 16.87 2.67
C MET A 111 -4.76 15.59 1.84
N ILE A 112 -3.62 15.07 1.39
CA ILE A 112 -3.49 13.81 0.66
C ILE A 112 -2.72 12.84 1.54
N LYS A 113 -3.19 11.60 1.59
CA LYS A 113 -2.49 10.52 2.29
C LYS A 113 -1.42 9.94 1.39
N HIS A 114 -0.21 9.83 1.92
CA HIS A 114 0.95 9.25 1.27
C HIS A 114 1.34 7.96 1.97
N THR A 115 1.86 7.01 1.21
CA THR A 115 2.37 5.73 1.73
C THR A 115 3.70 5.42 1.10
N LYS A 116 4.69 5.09 1.93
CA LYS A 116 6.06 4.78 1.52
C LYS A 116 6.55 3.58 2.31
N LEU A 117 7.22 2.62 1.68
CA LEU A 117 7.85 1.53 2.42
C LEU A 117 9.05 2.03 3.22
N LEU A 118 9.24 1.48 4.42
CA LEU A 118 10.50 1.70 5.15
C LEU A 118 11.64 0.95 4.44
N ALA A 119 12.87 1.43 4.64
CA ALA A 119 14.04 0.94 3.90
C ALA A 119 14.25 -0.59 4.02
N GLU A 120 13.93 -1.16 5.18
CA GLU A 120 14.04 -2.61 5.44
C GLU A 120 13.03 -3.47 4.68
N TRP A 121 11.99 -2.88 4.09
CA TRP A 121 10.94 -3.54 3.32
C TRP A 121 11.06 -3.31 1.80
N VAL A 122 12.15 -2.66 1.37
CA VAL A 122 12.47 -2.42 -0.03
C VAL A 122 13.38 -3.53 -0.59
N TRP A 123 13.16 -3.95 -1.83
CA TRP A 123 13.99 -4.98 -2.51
C TRP A 123 14.27 -4.67 -3.99
#